data_AF-A0A8H7ADU0-F1
#
_entry.id   AF-A0A8H7ADU0-F1
#
_cell.length_a   1.000
_cell.length_b   1.000
_cell.length_c   1.000
_cell.angle_alpha   90.00
_cell.angle_beta   90.00
_cell.angle_gamma   90.00
#
_symmetry.space_group_name_H-M   'P 1'
#
loop_
_entity.id
_entity.type
_entity.pdbx_description
1 polymer ?
#
loop_
_entity_poly.entity_id
_entity_poly.type
_entity_poly.pdbx_seq_one_letter_code
_entity_poly.pdbx_strand_id
1 'polypeptide(L)'
;MKAELESKTASEAYTLLRERSSRTGISSYCTVGTKFCSLRQNPQQTIQEYITKFDTLRTQYEAAGAKVDISVQMTLFVNGLQQQYSKEAFSELNKQKENPHMEALRQALIRYAAFEKNQQEIARTTSRVESTTIGGNQGQQAQGAVVCSTCKRHNHPPEDCWQLHPGKRPPPGMRPSRAVGRRFDEGSEEGAIREMPGEVGRQ
;
A
#
# COMPACT_ATOMS: atom_id res chain seq x y z
N MET A 1 11.10 -2.86 58.80
CA MET A 1 9.87 -2.93 57.99
C MET A 1 8.72 -3.63 58.70
N LYS A 2 8.91 -4.80 59.33
CA LYS A 2 7.86 -5.43 60.16
C LYS A 2 7.36 -4.51 61.29
N ALA A 3 8.30 -3.89 62.01
CA ALA A 3 8.00 -3.01 63.14
C ALA A 3 7.27 -1.69 62.80
N GLU A 4 7.30 -1.21 61.56
CA GLU A 4 6.58 0.03 61.15
C GLU A 4 5.15 -0.24 60.66
N LEU A 5 4.81 -1.50 60.38
CA LEU A 5 3.50 -1.92 59.88
C LEU A 5 2.58 -2.40 61.02
N GLU A 6 3.15 -2.77 62.16
CA GLU A 6 2.39 -3.35 63.29
C GLU A 6 1.59 -2.32 64.10
N SER A 7 1.84 -1.01 63.92
CA SER A 7 1.10 0.07 64.61
C SER A 7 0.16 0.88 63.72
N LYS A 8 0.06 0.57 62.42
CA LYS A 8 -0.74 1.35 61.46
C LYS A 8 -2.10 0.70 61.22
N THR A 9 -3.12 1.53 61.06
CA THR A 9 -4.44 1.03 60.66
C THR A 9 -4.38 0.44 59.25
N ALA A 10 -5.31 -0.46 58.92
CA ALA A 10 -5.32 -1.14 57.63
C ALA A 10 -5.35 -0.16 56.43
N SER A 11 -6.00 1.01 56.58
CA SER A 11 -6.07 2.03 55.53
C SER A 11 -4.74 2.78 55.33
N GLU A 12 -3.99 3.04 56.41
CA GLU A 12 -2.65 3.66 56.35
C GLU A 12 -1.62 2.70 55.75
N ALA A 13 -1.68 1.41 56.11
CA ALA A 13 -0.86 0.37 55.50
C ALA A 13 -1.13 0.24 53.99
N TYR A 14 -2.40 0.29 53.58
CA TYR A 14 -2.79 0.27 52.17
C TYR A 14 -2.29 1.52 51.41
N THR A 15 -2.39 2.70 52.04
CA THR A 15 -1.92 3.95 51.43
C THR A 15 -0.40 3.95 51.23
N LEU A 16 0.36 3.48 52.23
CA LEU A 16 1.81 3.34 52.12
C LEU A 16 2.23 2.30 51.07
N LEU A 17 1.51 1.18 50.98
CA LEU A 17 1.74 0.19 49.92
C LEU A 17 1.43 0.78 48.54
N ARG A 18 0.34 1.53 48.38
CA ARG A 18 -0.02 2.20 47.12
C ARG A 18 1.00 3.26 46.74
N GLU A 19 1.41 4.13 47.67
CA GLU A 19 2.45 5.12 47.45
C GLU A 19 3.78 4.45 47.09
N ARG A 20 4.14 3.37 47.77
CA ARG A 20 5.38 2.65 47.49
C ARG A 20 5.32 1.90 46.16
N SER A 21 4.20 1.28 45.80
CA SER A 21 3.97 0.67 44.49
C SER A 21 3.95 1.71 43.37
N SER A 22 3.50 2.93 43.65
CA SER A 22 3.62 4.05 42.71
C SER A 22 5.05 4.60 42.63
N ARG A 23 5.82 4.53 43.74
CA ARG A 23 7.24 4.93 43.79
C ARG A 23 8.19 3.90 43.19
N THR A 24 7.88 2.61 43.26
CA THR A 24 8.78 1.55 42.75
C THR A 24 8.69 1.40 41.23
N GLY A 25 7.74 2.04 40.55
CA GLY A 25 7.63 1.99 39.08
C GLY A 25 7.23 0.60 38.53
N ILE A 26 7.25 -0.46 39.34
CA ILE A 26 6.97 -1.85 38.95
C ILE A 26 5.55 -1.97 38.36
N SER A 27 4.57 -1.29 38.97
CA SER A 27 3.19 -1.26 38.45
C SER A 27 3.11 -0.55 37.09
N SER A 28 3.86 0.53 36.91
CA SER A 28 3.92 1.28 35.64
C SER A 28 4.60 0.46 34.55
N TYR A 29 5.76 -0.15 34.86
CA TYR A 29 6.50 -1.02 33.95
C TYR A 29 5.65 -2.18 33.43
N CYS A 30 5.00 -2.95 34.31
CA CYS A 30 4.16 -4.07 33.89
C CYS A 30 2.95 -3.61 33.07
N THR A 31 2.35 -2.48 33.44
CA THR A 31 1.17 -1.93 32.74
C THR A 31 1.54 -1.44 31.33
N VAL A 32 2.61 -0.65 31.22
CA VAL A 32 3.07 -0.10 29.94
C VAL A 32 3.64 -1.21 29.06
N GLY A 33 4.41 -2.14 29.62
CA GLY A 33 4.95 -3.28 28.90
C GLY A 33 3.85 -4.17 28.31
N THR A 34 2.81 -4.46 29.09
CA THR A 34 1.64 -5.21 28.58
C THR A 34 0.99 -4.49 27.41
N LYS A 35 0.72 -3.17 27.55
CA LYS A 35 0.13 -2.35 26.48
C LYS A 35 1.01 -2.30 25.23
N PHE A 36 2.32 -2.24 25.40
CA PHE A 36 3.29 -2.20 24.30
C PHE A 36 3.32 -3.53 23.55
N CYS A 37 3.46 -4.66 24.25
CA CYS A 37 3.50 -5.99 23.64
C CYS A 37 2.16 -6.40 23.01
N SER A 38 1.04 -5.93 23.56
CA SER A 38 -0.31 -6.20 23.04
C SER A 38 -0.78 -5.18 22.00
N LEU A 39 0.04 -4.21 21.60
CA LEU A 39 -0.38 -3.20 20.64
C LEU A 39 -0.69 -3.85 19.30
N ARG A 40 -1.88 -3.54 18.76
CA ARG A 40 -2.34 -3.94 17.43
C ARG A 40 -2.92 -2.70 16.72
N GLN A 41 -2.72 -2.63 15.40
CA GLN A 41 -3.27 -1.60 14.55
C GLN A 41 -4.79 -1.80 14.42
N ASN A 42 -5.54 -0.75 14.72
CA ASN A 42 -6.99 -0.73 14.50
C ASN A 42 -7.28 -0.58 12.98
N PRO A 43 -8.26 -1.30 12.40
CA PRO A 43 -8.65 -1.14 10.99
C PRO A 43 -8.98 0.28 10.52
N GLN A 44 -9.47 1.14 11.42
CA GLN A 44 -9.77 2.53 11.10
C GLN A 44 -8.58 3.46 11.29
N GLN A 45 -7.49 2.97 11.88
CA GLN A 45 -6.30 3.76 12.19
C GLN A 45 -5.34 3.76 11.00
N THR A 46 -4.88 4.96 10.63
CA THR A 46 -3.86 5.12 9.61
C THR A 46 -2.52 4.53 10.05
N ILE A 47 -1.65 4.19 9.10
CA ILE A 47 -0.32 3.65 9.41
C ILE A 47 0.51 4.63 10.26
N GLN A 48 0.37 5.93 9.98
CA GLN A 48 1.12 6.97 10.68
C GLN A 48 0.69 7.09 12.15
N GLU A 49 -0.63 7.08 12.41
CA GLU A 49 -1.15 7.08 13.78
C GLU A 49 -0.70 5.83 14.55
N TYR A 50 -0.65 4.67 13.89
CA TYR A 50 -0.13 3.44 14.50
C TYR A 50 1.34 3.58 14.87
N ILE A 51 2.18 4.10 13.96
CA ILE A 51 3.60 4.36 14.21
C ILE A 51 3.78 5.31 15.40
N THR A 52 3.07 6.43 15.43
CA THR A 52 3.14 7.39 16.54
C THR A 52 2.74 6.76 17.87
N LYS A 53 1.67 5.95 17.88
CA LYS A 53 1.21 5.25 19.08
C LYS A 53 2.23 4.21 19.55
N PHE A 54 2.82 3.46 18.63
CA PHE A 54 3.87 2.49 18.94
C PHE A 54 5.10 3.17 19.55
N ASP A 55 5.56 4.28 18.97
CA ASP A 55 6.71 5.04 19.45
C ASP A 55 6.46 5.66 20.82
N THR A 56 5.26 6.18 21.04
CA THR A 56 4.84 6.72 22.34
C THR A 56 4.92 5.64 23.42
N LEU A 57 4.37 4.45 23.15
CA LEU A 57 4.39 3.34 24.11
C LEU A 57 5.81 2.80 24.34
N ARG A 58 6.64 2.75 23.29
CA ARG A 58 8.05 2.39 23.42
C ARG A 58 8.79 3.36 24.34
N THR A 59 8.67 4.66 24.09
CA THR A 59 9.34 5.68 24.92
C THR A 59 8.83 5.64 26.37
N GLN A 60 7.54 5.39 26.60
CA GLN A 60 7.01 5.19 27.96
C GLN A 60 7.61 3.93 28.62
N TYR A 61 7.79 2.85 27.85
CA TYR A 61 8.36 1.61 28.36
C TYR A 61 9.86 1.77 28.68
N GLU A 62 10.60 2.47 27.82
CA GLU A 62 12.00 2.84 28.06
C GLU A 62 12.15 3.78 29.25
N ALA A 63 11.26 4.76 29.40
CA ALA A 63 11.22 5.67 30.56
C ALA A 63 10.91 4.93 31.88
N ALA A 64 10.23 3.79 31.81
CA ALA A 64 10.02 2.90 32.95
C ALA A 64 11.25 2.03 33.29
N GLY A 65 12.39 2.22 32.60
CA GLY A 65 13.65 1.53 32.84
C GLY A 65 13.85 0.27 31.99
N ALA A 66 12.96 -0.01 31.04
CA ALA A 66 13.12 -1.13 30.11
C ALA A 66 14.14 -0.80 29.01
N LYS A 67 14.88 -1.80 28.54
CA LYS A 67 15.55 -1.74 27.24
C LYS A 67 14.89 -2.76 26.32
N VAL A 68 14.46 -2.30 25.14
CA VAL A 68 13.87 -3.18 24.12
C VAL A 68 14.92 -3.38 23.05
N ASP A 69 15.24 -4.65 22.79
CA ASP A 69 16.11 -4.99 21.66
C ASP A 69 15.45 -4.62 20.34
N ILE A 70 16.23 -4.13 19.36
CA ILE A 70 15.70 -3.67 18.07
C ILE A 70 14.96 -4.80 17.34
N SER A 71 15.46 -6.04 17.40
CA SER A 71 14.81 -7.18 16.76
C SER A 71 13.44 -7.49 17.40
N VAL A 72 13.34 -7.37 18.73
CA VAL A 72 12.08 -7.51 19.48
C VAL A 72 11.14 -6.37 19.12
N GLN A 73 11.64 -5.14 19.05
CA GLN A 73 10.86 -3.96 18.65
C GLN A 73 10.26 -4.15 17.25
N MET A 74 11.06 -4.61 16.28
CA MET A 74 10.61 -4.92 14.93
C MET A 74 9.56 -6.01 14.90
N THR A 75 9.80 -7.09 15.61
CA THR A 75 8.87 -8.23 15.69
C THR A 75 7.53 -7.78 16.26
N LEU A 76 7.52 -7.03 17.35
CA LEU A 76 6.30 -6.47 17.95
C LEU A 76 5.60 -5.50 17.00
N PHE A 77 6.37 -4.62 16.34
CA PHE A 77 5.84 -3.64 15.41
C PHE A 77 5.13 -4.31 14.23
N VAL A 78 5.78 -5.28 13.57
CA VAL A 78 5.24 -6.01 12.41
C VAL A 78 4.07 -6.92 12.79
N ASN A 79 4.16 -7.64 13.91
CA ASN A 79 3.05 -8.48 14.39
C ASN A 79 1.82 -7.66 14.79
N GLY A 80 2.00 -6.38 15.08
CA GLY A 80 0.91 -5.46 15.38
C GLY A 80 0.26 -4.82 14.15
N LEU A 81 0.86 -4.93 12.97
CA LEU A 81 0.30 -4.35 11.74
C LEU A 81 -0.93 -5.11 11.23
N GLN A 82 -1.77 -4.40 10.47
CA GLN A 82 -2.79 -5.07 9.68
C GLN A 82 -2.19 -5.95 8.58
N GLN A 83 -2.92 -7.00 8.20
CA GLN A 83 -2.48 -7.97 7.20
C GLN A 83 -2.15 -7.34 5.84
N GLN A 84 -2.81 -6.24 5.46
CA GLN A 84 -2.51 -5.54 4.21
C GLN A 84 -1.09 -4.94 4.19
N TYR A 85 -0.58 -4.53 5.35
CA TYR A 85 0.75 -3.93 5.49
C TYR A 85 1.84 -4.95 5.83
N SER A 86 1.47 -6.15 6.31
CA SER A 86 2.45 -7.16 6.74
C SER A 86 3.33 -7.65 5.58
N LYS A 87 2.76 -7.81 4.39
CA LYS A 87 3.51 -8.21 3.18
C LYS A 87 4.62 -7.23 2.85
N GLU A 88 4.32 -5.93 2.86
CA GLU A 88 5.32 -4.90 2.58
C GLU A 88 6.37 -4.83 3.70
N ALA A 89 5.96 -4.96 4.96
CA ALA A 89 6.88 -5.00 6.09
C ALA A 89 7.89 -6.15 5.97
N PHE A 90 7.44 -7.37 5.66
CA PHE A 90 8.34 -8.51 5.46
C PHE A 90 9.23 -8.36 4.22
N SER A 91 8.70 -7.80 3.14
CA SER A 91 9.47 -7.45 1.94
C SER A 91 10.63 -6.53 2.30
N GLU A 92 10.37 -5.47 3.07
CA GLU A 92 11.37 -4.49 3.47
C GLU A 92 12.40 -5.07 4.45
N LEU A 93 11.96 -5.86 5.42
CA LEU A 93 12.88 -6.57 6.33
C LEU A 93 13.82 -7.53 5.58
N ASN A 94 13.30 -8.24 4.57
CA ASN A 94 14.09 -9.13 3.73
C ASN A 94 15.11 -8.40 2.84
N LYS A 95 14.88 -7.12 2.51
CA LYS A 95 15.87 -6.28 1.81
C LYS A 95 17.00 -5.86 2.74
N GLN A 96 16.69 -5.60 4.00
CA GLN A 96 17.64 -5.06 4.96
C GLN A 96 18.60 -6.12 5.55
N LYS A 97 18.32 -7.42 5.35
CA LYS A 97 19.12 -8.62 5.67
C LYS A 97 19.99 -8.55 6.93
N GLU A 98 21.11 -7.83 6.86
CA GLU A 98 22.15 -7.78 7.89
C GLU A 98 21.95 -6.66 8.91
N ASN A 99 21.32 -5.54 8.52
CA ASN A 99 21.19 -4.35 9.37
C ASN A 99 19.79 -3.78 9.30
N PRO A 100 18.84 -4.39 10.03
CA PRO A 100 17.47 -3.97 9.96
C PRO A 100 17.32 -2.63 10.73
N HIS A 101 16.78 -1.62 10.05
CA HIS A 101 16.62 -0.28 10.57
C HIS A 101 15.14 0.09 10.69
N MET A 102 14.69 0.34 11.94
CA MET A 102 13.28 0.64 12.24
C MET A 102 12.74 1.82 11.42
N GLU A 103 13.56 2.86 11.22
CA GLU A 103 13.12 4.04 10.47
C GLU A 103 12.90 3.73 8.99
N ALA A 104 13.74 2.88 8.38
CA ALA A 104 13.57 2.51 6.98
C ALA A 104 12.26 1.72 6.77
N LEU A 105 11.95 0.81 7.71
CA LEU A 105 10.67 0.08 7.73
C LEU A 105 9.46 1.04 7.84
N ARG A 106 9.53 2.02 8.75
CA ARG A 106 8.45 3.02 8.92
C ARG A 106 8.22 3.83 7.65
N GLN A 107 9.30 4.34 7.05
CA GLN A 107 9.22 5.13 5.82
C GLN A 107 8.67 4.31 4.66
N ALA A 108 9.07 3.05 4.51
CA ALA A 108 8.53 2.14 3.51
C ALA A 108 7.00 1.96 3.67
N LEU A 109 6.54 1.73 4.90
CA LEU A 109 5.11 1.56 5.18
C LEU A 109 4.29 2.84 4.95
N ILE A 110 4.83 4.01 5.28
CA ILE A 110 4.19 5.29 4.99
C ILE A 110 4.03 5.50 3.48
N ARG A 111 5.09 5.23 2.70
CA ARG A 111 5.05 5.32 1.23
C ARG A 111 4.05 4.34 0.63
N TYR A 112 4.01 3.11 1.14
CA TYR A 112 3.07 2.11 0.69
C TYR A 112 1.62 2.51 0.99
N ALA A 113 1.32 3.02 2.18
CA ALA A 113 -0.01 3.51 2.50
C ALA A 113 -0.45 4.69 1.62
N ALA A 114 0.47 5.60 1.29
CA ALA A 114 0.21 6.68 0.34
C ALA A 114 -0.06 6.15 -1.08
N PHE A 115 0.69 5.15 -1.52
CA PHE A 115 0.49 4.48 -2.80
C PHE A 115 -0.87 3.78 -2.88
N GLU A 116 -1.26 3.01 -1.86
CA GLU A 116 -2.58 2.35 -1.83
C GLU A 116 -3.73 3.36 -1.88
N LYS A 117 -3.62 4.47 -1.15
CA LYS A 117 -4.63 5.54 -1.17
C LYS A 117 -4.79 6.11 -2.59
N ASN A 118 -3.69 6.36 -3.28
CA ASN A 118 -3.71 6.85 -4.66
C ASN A 118 -4.32 5.83 -5.62
N GLN A 119 -3.94 4.55 -5.51
CA GLN A 119 -4.55 3.47 -6.32
C GLN A 119 -6.06 3.35 -6.12
N GLN A 120 -6.54 3.48 -4.87
CA GLN A 120 -7.97 3.48 -4.57
C GLN A 120 -8.69 4.69 -5.18
N GLU A 121 -8.05 5.86 -5.18
CA GLU A 121 -8.61 7.08 -5.78
C GLU A 121 -8.68 6.98 -7.31
N ILE A 122 -7.65 6.43 -7.95
CA ILE A 122 -7.64 6.13 -9.38
C ILE A 122 -8.78 5.15 -9.72
N ALA A 123 -8.93 4.06 -8.96
CA ALA A 123 -9.99 3.09 -9.18
C ALA A 123 -11.41 3.69 -9.01
N ARG A 124 -11.59 4.64 -8.08
CA ARG A 124 -12.85 5.36 -7.88
C ARG A 124 -13.15 6.35 -9.01
N THR A 125 -12.13 7.00 -9.56
CA THR A 125 -12.31 7.95 -10.66
C THR A 125 -12.57 7.23 -11.97
N THR A 126 -11.87 6.12 -12.27
CA THR A 126 -12.11 5.31 -13.47
C THR A 126 -13.51 4.70 -13.49
N SER A 127 -13.97 4.13 -12.37
CA SER A 127 -15.33 3.57 -12.26
C SER A 127 -16.44 4.64 -12.40
N ARG A 128 -16.17 5.87 -11.97
CA ARG A 128 -17.10 7.01 -12.16
C ARG A 128 -17.12 7.51 -13.60
N VAL A 129 -15.98 7.52 -14.29
CA VAL A 129 -15.91 7.86 -15.71
C VAL A 129 -16.67 6.82 -16.53
N GLU A 130 -16.47 5.52 -16.30
CA GLU A 130 -17.24 4.46 -16.99
C GLU A 130 -18.76 4.57 -16.75
N SER A 131 -19.18 5.09 -15.59
CA SER A 131 -20.60 5.35 -15.30
C SER A 131 -21.14 6.66 -15.90
N THR A 132 -20.26 7.57 -16.36
CA THR A 132 -20.66 8.87 -16.96
C THR A 132 -20.45 8.89 -18.49
N THR A 133 -19.76 7.91 -19.07
CA THR A 133 -19.69 7.69 -20.53
C THR A 133 -20.85 6.84 -21.08
N ILE A 134 -22.00 6.84 -20.40
CA ILE A 134 -23.31 6.46 -20.97
C ILE A 134 -24.29 7.65 -20.87
N GLY A 135 -23.76 8.87 -21.04
CA GLY A 135 -24.50 10.02 -21.57
C GLY A 135 -24.31 10.05 -23.09
N GLY A 136 -24.84 9.04 -23.76
CA GLY A 136 -24.73 8.86 -25.20
C GLY A 136 -25.42 9.99 -25.96
N ASN A 137 -24.64 10.92 -26.51
CA ASN A 137 -24.90 11.53 -27.80
C ASN A 137 -24.45 10.58 -28.93
N GLN A 138 -24.81 9.29 -28.84
CA GLN A 138 -24.89 8.46 -30.03
C GLN A 138 -26.30 8.65 -30.57
N GLY A 139 -26.36 9.36 -31.69
CA GLY A 139 -27.58 9.57 -32.43
C GLY A 139 -28.34 8.26 -32.61
N GLN A 140 -29.66 8.38 -32.53
CA GLN A 140 -30.59 7.50 -33.20
C GLN A 140 -30.28 7.52 -34.71
N GLN A 141 -29.19 6.88 -35.13
CA GLN A 141 -29.15 6.30 -36.45
C GLN A 141 -29.93 4.99 -36.33
N ALA A 142 -31.00 4.94 -37.12
CA ALA A 142 -31.85 3.80 -37.31
C ALA A 142 -31.04 2.49 -37.28
N GLN A 143 -31.60 1.49 -36.62
CA GLN A 143 -31.13 0.10 -36.58
C GLN A 143 -31.00 -0.47 -38.01
N GLY A 144 -29.95 -0.06 -38.73
CA GLY A 144 -29.44 -0.77 -39.88
C GLY A 144 -28.62 -1.93 -39.33
N ALA A 145 -29.24 -3.10 -39.22
CA ALA A 145 -28.62 -4.29 -38.66
C ALA A 145 -27.26 -4.54 -39.32
N VAL A 146 -26.16 -4.27 -38.59
CA VAL A 146 -24.79 -4.42 -39.10
C VAL A 146 -24.62 -5.86 -39.56
N VAL A 147 -24.53 -6.03 -40.88
CA VAL A 147 -24.30 -7.32 -41.53
C VAL A 147 -22.80 -7.60 -41.43
N CYS A 148 -22.44 -8.68 -40.76
CA CYS A 148 -21.08 -9.16 -40.71
C CYS A 148 -20.56 -9.42 -42.14
N SER A 149 -19.49 -8.72 -42.55
CA SER A 149 -18.91 -8.89 -43.90
C SER A 149 -18.36 -10.30 -44.14
N THR A 150 -18.07 -11.04 -43.08
CA THR A 150 -17.50 -12.40 -43.14
C THR A 150 -18.56 -13.49 -43.33
N CYS A 151 -19.69 -13.41 -42.61
CA CYS A 151 -20.73 -14.46 -42.67
C CYS A 151 -22.09 -13.98 -43.20
N LYS A 152 -22.22 -12.69 -43.52
CA LYS A 152 -23.44 -12.01 -43.97
C LYS A 152 -24.63 -12.13 -43.00
N ARG A 153 -24.38 -12.38 -41.71
CA ARG A 153 -25.41 -12.41 -40.66
C ARG A 153 -25.39 -11.13 -39.84
N HIS A 154 -26.53 -10.78 -39.25
CA HIS A 154 -26.67 -9.60 -38.40
C HIS A 154 -26.14 -9.87 -36.97
N ASN A 155 -26.01 -8.79 -36.20
CA ASN A 155 -25.74 -8.79 -34.74
C ASN A 155 -24.34 -9.19 -34.28
N HIS A 156 -23.31 -9.13 -35.13
CA HIS A 156 -21.92 -9.18 -34.67
C HIS A 156 -20.96 -8.51 -35.66
N PRO A 157 -19.86 -7.90 -35.17
CA PRO A 157 -18.78 -7.43 -36.02
C PRO A 157 -17.97 -8.60 -36.62
N PRO A 158 -17.23 -8.40 -37.72
CA PRO A 158 -16.41 -9.43 -38.37
C PRO A 158 -15.40 -10.12 -37.42
N GLU A 159 -14.95 -9.39 -36.40
CA GLU A 159 -13.97 -9.86 -35.42
C GLU A 159 -14.49 -11.01 -34.55
N ASP A 160 -15.78 -10.95 -34.18
CA ASP A 160 -16.44 -11.94 -33.32
C ASP A 160 -17.07 -13.09 -34.12
N CYS A 161 -17.07 -12.99 -35.46
CA CYS A 161 -17.67 -13.99 -36.34
C CYS A 161 -17.12 -15.40 -36.09
N TRP A 162 -15.83 -15.52 -35.78
CA TRP A 162 -15.19 -16.83 -35.58
C TRP A 162 -15.44 -17.43 -34.21
N GLN A 163 -15.79 -16.61 -33.22
CA GLN A 163 -16.19 -17.07 -31.90
C GLN A 163 -17.61 -17.65 -31.95
N LEU A 164 -18.50 -16.97 -32.68
CA LEU A 164 -19.91 -17.38 -32.85
C LEU A 164 -20.09 -18.47 -33.91
N HIS A 165 -19.22 -18.54 -34.92
CA HIS A 165 -19.29 -19.50 -36.03
C HIS A 165 -17.97 -20.27 -36.24
N PRO A 166 -17.58 -21.14 -35.29
CA PRO A 166 -16.29 -21.84 -35.34
C PRO A 166 -16.14 -22.79 -36.54
N GLY A 167 -17.25 -23.33 -37.06
CA GLY A 167 -17.25 -24.26 -38.20
C GLY A 167 -16.94 -23.61 -39.57
N LYS A 168 -16.89 -22.27 -39.67
CA LYS A 168 -16.54 -21.56 -40.91
C LYS A 168 -15.12 -20.98 -40.89
N ARG A 169 -14.32 -21.30 -39.86
CA ARG A 169 -13.00 -20.72 -39.64
C ARG A 169 -12.05 -21.09 -40.80
N PRO A 170 -11.45 -20.12 -41.52
CA PRO A 170 -10.51 -20.44 -42.59
C PRO A 170 -9.26 -21.12 -42.03
N PRO A 171 -8.61 -21.99 -42.83
CA PRO A 171 -7.40 -22.68 -42.42
C PRO A 171 -6.28 -21.68 -42.08
N PRO A 172 -5.35 -22.07 -41.18
CA PRO A 172 -4.22 -21.23 -40.81
C PRO A 172 -3.44 -20.79 -42.06
N GLY A 173 -3.29 -19.47 -42.26
CA GLY A 173 -2.59 -18.87 -43.42
C GLY A 173 -3.45 -18.00 -44.34
N MET A 174 -4.79 -18.16 -44.34
CA MET A 174 -5.72 -17.28 -45.09
C MET A 174 -6.45 -16.26 -44.22
N ARG A 175 -5.97 -16.03 -43.00
CA ARG A 175 -6.51 -14.97 -42.16
C ARG A 175 -6.06 -13.63 -42.75
N PRO A 176 -6.96 -12.63 -42.85
CA PRO A 176 -6.54 -11.26 -43.10
C PRO A 176 -5.55 -10.89 -42.00
N SER A 177 -4.27 -10.75 -42.35
CA SER A 177 -3.26 -10.26 -41.41
C SER A 177 -3.76 -8.94 -40.86
N ARG A 178 -3.71 -8.79 -39.53
CA ARG A 178 -3.90 -7.50 -38.87
C ARG A 178 -2.95 -6.50 -39.52
N ALA A 179 -3.45 -5.71 -40.45
CA ALA A 179 -2.85 -4.43 -40.78
C ALA A 179 -3.11 -3.57 -39.56
N VAL A 180 -2.18 -3.66 -38.59
CA VAL A 180 -2.03 -2.67 -37.54
C VAL A 180 -1.98 -1.33 -38.25
N GLY A 181 -3.04 -0.53 -38.10
CA GLY A 181 -3.12 0.79 -38.68
C GLY A 181 -1.95 1.62 -38.18
N ARG A 182 -0.89 1.73 -39.01
CA ARG A 182 0.05 2.82 -38.89
C ARG A 182 -0.75 4.07 -39.18
N ARG A 183 -1.03 4.86 -38.14
CA ARG A 183 -1.38 6.26 -38.32
C ARG A 183 -0.23 6.88 -39.12
N PHE A 184 -0.57 7.35 -40.31
CA PHE A 184 0.22 8.34 -41.02
C PHE A 184 0.06 9.65 -40.25
N ASP A 185 1.05 10.00 -39.43
CA ASP A 185 1.28 11.39 -39.05
C ASP A 185 2.23 11.97 -40.11
N GLU A 186 1.65 12.64 -41.09
CA GLU A 186 2.34 13.58 -41.97
C GLU A 186 2.79 14.78 -41.13
N GLY A 187 4.08 14.86 -40.86
CA GLY A 187 4.73 15.97 -40.18
C GLY A 187 6.14 16.16 -40.75
N SER A 188 6.17 16.56 -42.02
CA SER A 188 7.33 17.10 -42.73
C SER A 188 7.75 18.43 -42.10
N GLU A 189 9.04 18.59 -41.80
CA GLU A 189 9.87 19.82 -41.90
C GLU A 189 11.21 19.54 -41.19
N GLU A 190 12.27 19.21 -41.93
CA GLU A 190 13.30 20.15 -42.39
C GLU A 190 13.98 20.92 -41.25
N GLY A 191 15.26 20.63 -40.99
CA GLY A 191 16.05 21.37 -40.01
C GLY A 191 17.43 20.78 -39.73
N ALA A 192 18.26 20.70 -40.77
CA ALA A 192 19.67 20.33 -40.67
C ALA A 192 20.53 21.47 -40.09
N ILE A 193 21.26 21.22 -39.00
CA ILE A 193 22.55 21.87 -38.65
C ILE A 193 23.23 20.98 -37.58
N ARG A 194 24.21 20.12 -37.91
CA ARG A 194 25.66 20.36 -38.09
C ARG A 194 26.40 20.92 -36.85
N GLU A 195 27.39 20.12 -36.39
CA GLU A 195 28.70 20.53 -35.82
C GLU A 195 28.71 21.16 -34.41
N MET A 196 29.58 20.84 -33.43
CA MET A 196 30.80 20.00 -33.30
C MET A 196 31.04 19.64 -31.81
N PRO A 197 31.90 18.63 -31.51
CA PRO A 197 32.42 18.36 -30.17
C PRO A 197 33.57 19.32 -29.79
N GLY A 198 33.50 19.89 -28.59
CA GLY A 198 34.56 20.73 -28.01
C GLY A 198 35.42 19.95 -27.00
N GLU A 199 36.58 19.49 -27.46
CA GLU A 199 37.74 19.11 -26.65
C GLU A 199 38.66 20.33 -26.50
N VAL A 200 38.87 20.84 -25.28
CA VAL A 200 40.06 21.61 -24.82
C VAL A 200 40.02 21.50 -23.29
N GLY A 201 41.05 21.18 -22.51
CA GLY A 201 42.49 21.19 -22.70
C GLY A 201 43.09 21.60 -21.33
N ARG A 202 44.21 20.96 -20.98
CA ARG A 202 44.98 21.06 -19.73
C ARG A 202 45.31 22.50 -19.29
N GLN A 203 45.41 22.69 -17.98
CA GLN A 203 46.61 23.20 -17.29
C GLN A 203 46.69 22.61 -15.88
#